data_AF-A0AAC9IGA7-F1
#
_entry.id   AF-A0AAC9IGA7-F1
#
_cell.length_a   1.000
_cell.length_b   1.000
_cell.length_c   1.000
_cell.angle_alpha   90.00
_cell.angle_beta   90.00
_cell.angle_gamma   90.00
#
_symmetry.space_group_name_H-M   'P 1'
#
loop_
_entity.id
_entity.type
_entity.pdbx_description
1 polymer ?
#
loop_
_entity_poly.entity_id
_entity_poly.type
_entity_poly.pdbx_seq_one_letter_code
_entity_poly.pdbx_strand_id
1 'polypeptide(L)'
;MFQNWMKKKVEHTLDQPEPHETMTSVGIPDMDYYFIVGDVPKQDDSLTKSLNARLKRLAEEYKRAVILTLNFDVNAKERIRSMKEAFHPQIDIMNVFEHYILPESGSKRHYSEFIAGEVPHSINESVIPADESTIQVTRYELPSFPIWTIDQYNEEQQLVKREEYDWQGALRRVQSFVPHTGALYLEELIKDDGSIFMEIIYSGDAKKNPVRHINWYKKTGIQTFSKKADIKQQWLSMIQSQNDRLKLMVTEERDQDRHLFKIDQPETTYYAAFVHEAHYEENPHHIDSQYGELFKQIRKQQVDAVFFGDTKHKEDVEKVLGEQAYFYHVPSDEMPAWNRALHQMLENRVRKDELRSIVERMKWSLRDLSSEHHVLHLQLEVKDEMSQADHVKIDFAGYDRVNGAEIISQTIDENHQVSFPIGHFQTKKNIELNETKYVDFYIRFKTEELQEVLQRLEVEGELLTNKPSSIDGWSYQTKQGNYSWKVK
;
A
#
# COMPACT_ATOMS: atom_id res chain seq x y z
N MET A 1 -31.90 32.95 -29.01
CA MET A 1 -31.50 32.72 -30.42
C MET A 1 -30.12 33.36 -30.57
N PHE A 2 -29.04 32.58 -30.60
CA PHE A 2 -28.40 32.10 -31.86
C PHE A 2 -28.17 33.28 -32.83
N GLN A 3 -27.00 33.63 -33.34
CA GLN A 3 -25.78 32.86 -33.61
C GLN A 3 -24.70 33.83 -34.17
N ASN A 4 -23.43 33.43 -34.08
CA ASN A 4 -22.32 33.77 -34.98
C ASN A 4 -21.78 35.22 -35.06
N TRP A 5 -20.67 35.46 -34.35
CA TRP A 5 -19.53 36.12 -35.01
C TRP A 5 -18.19 35.61 -34.48
N MET A 6 -17.72 34.53 -35.11
CA MET A 6 -16.32 34.08 -35.11
C MET A 6 -15.80 34.31 -36.52
N LYS A 7 -14.81 35.19 -36.69
CA LYS A 7 -13.67 35.08 -37.64
C LYS A 7 -12.88 36.40 -37.71
N LYS A 8 -11.86 36.49 -36.88
CA LYS A 8 -10.56 37.10 -37.25
C LYS A 8 -9.50 36.53 -36.31
N LYS A 9 -8.89 35.41 -36.74
CA LYS A 9 -7.56 35.02 -36.26
C LYS A 9 -6.59 36.09 -36.78
N VAL A 10 -6.09 36.91 -35.88
CA VAL A 10 -4.88 37.70 -36.11
C VAL A 10 -3.74 36.77 -35.73
N GLU A 11 -2.90 36.45 -36.71
CA GLU A 11 -1.59 35.84 -36.49
C GLU A 11 -0.73 36.82 -35.70
N HIS A 12 -0.65 36.60 -34.39
CA HIS A 12 0.50 37.02 -33.61
C HIS A 12 1.28 35.75 -33.29
N THR A 13 2.39 35.58 -33.99
CA THR A 13 3.55 34.81 -33.55
C THR A 13 3.95 35.28 -32.16
N LEU A 14 3.40 34.62 -31.14
CA LEU A 14 3.97 34.53 -29.81
C LEU A 14 4.86 33.30 -29.85
N ASP A 15 6.16 33.54 -29.71
CA ASP A 15 7.16 32.50 -29.49
C ASP A 15 6.62 31.51 -28.46
N GLN A 16 6.47 30.26 -28.90
CA GLN A 16 6.29 29.16 -27.98
C GLN A 16 7.52 29.15 -27.06
N PRO A 17 7.38 29.09 -25.73
CA PRO A 17 8.52 28.70 -24.93
C PRO A 17 8.91 27.30 -25.41
N GLU A 18 10.09 27.19 -26.00
CA GLU A 18 10.70 25.92 -26.34
C GLU A 18 10.62 25.00 -25.11
N PRO A 19 10.25 23.72 -25.27
CA PRO A 19 10.26 22.79 -24.16
C PRO A 19 11.70 22.72 -23.68
N HIS A 20 11.95 23.18 -22.46
CA HIS A 20 13.25 23.23 -21.79
C HIS A 20 14.24 22.16 -22.29
N GLU A 21 15.06 22.54 -23.27
CA GLU A 21 16.31 21.87 -23.60
C GLU A 21 17.25 22.08 -22.42
N THR A 22 17.08 21.31 -21.34
CA THR A 22 18.06 21.24 -20.24
C THR A 22 17.89 20.04 -19.31
N MET A 23 16.91 19.14 -19.51
CA MET A 23 16.75 17.95 -18.65
C MET A 23 17.57 16.73 -19.10
N THR A 24 18.29 16.77 -20.21
CA THR A 24 19.11 15.65 -20.69
C THR A 24 20.42 15.45 -19.91
N SER A 25 20.75 16.32 -18.94
CA SER A 25 22.00 16.25 -18.16
C SER A 25 21.84 16.06 -16.65
N VAL A 26 20.61 15.98 -16.12
CA VAL A 26 20.41 15.80 -14.68
C VAL A 26 20.55 14.31 -14.37
N GLY A 27 21.54 13.93 -13.55
CA GLY A 27 21.72 12.54 -13.10
C GLY A 27 20.56 12.06 -12.22
N ILE A 28 20.44 10.75 -11.99
CA ILE A 28 19.34 10.21 -11.13
C ILE A 28 19.38 10.89 -9.74
N PRO A 29 18.25 11.21 -9.09
CA PRO A 29 18.27 11.86 -7.78
C PRO A 29 19.07 11.08 -6.71
N ASP A 30 19.85 11.77 -5.87
CA ASP A 30 20.61 11.11 -4.81
C ASP A 30 19.71 10.72 -3.63
N MET A 31 19.15 9.51 -3.67
CA MET A 31 18.21 8.97 -2.68
C MET A 31 18.55 7.50 -2.33
N ASP A 32 18.02 7.01 -1.21
CA ASP A 32 18.03 5.58 -0.90
C ASP A 32 16.78 4.93 -1.55
N TYR A 33 16.95 3.91 -2.37
CA TYR A 33 15.88 3.28 -3.14
C TYR A 33 15.50 1.92 -2.55
N TYR A 34 14.24 1.77 -2.14
CA TYR A 34 13.70 0.56 -1.55
C TYR A 34 12.56 0.00 -2.38
N PHE A 35 12.68 -1.25 -2.83
CA PHE A 35 11.69 -1.94 -3.65
C PHE A 35 11.09 -3.09 -2.86
N ILE A 36 9.78 -3.03 -2.63
CA ILE A 36 9.09 -3.90 -1.68
C ILE A 36 8.33 -4.99 -2.44
N VAL A 37 8.69 -6.24 -2.15
CA VAL A 37 8.04 -7.46 -2.63
C VAL A 37 7.65 -8.35 -1.45
N GLY A 38 6.74 -9.29 -1.67
CA GLY A 38 6.33 -10.25 -0.65
C GLY A 38 7.43 -11.26 -0.37
N ASP A 39 7.75 -12.08 -1.37
CA ASP A 39 8.70 -13.18 -1.26
C ASP A 39 10.08 -12.80 -1.81
N VAL A 40 11.09 -13.61 -1.51
CA VAL A 40 12.39 -13.45 -2.14
C VAL A 40 12.26 -13.72 -3.65
N PRO A 41 12.71 -12.80 -4.53
CA PRO A 41 12.62 -12.95 -5.98
C PRO A 41 13.21 -14.29 -6.49
N LYS A 42 12.69 -14.79 -7.61
CA LYS A 42 13.11 -16.07 -8.23
C LYS A 42 13.73 -15.79 -9.60
N GLN A 43 14.82 -16.47 -9.97
CA GLN A 43 15.57 -16.14 -11.20
C GLN A 43 14.72 -16.16 -12.49
N ASP A 44 13.79 -17.09 -12.62
CA ASP A 44 13.01 -17.27 -13.85
C ASP A 44 11.76 -16.38 -13.95
N ASP A 45 11.42 -15.69 -12.88
CA ASP A 45 10.22 -14.89 -12.75
C ASP A 45 10.33 -13.57 -13.57
N SER A 46 9.24 -13.21 -14.25
CA SER A 46 9.18 -12.05 -15.15
C SER A 46 9.34 -10.74 -14.38
N LEU A 47 8.67 -10.63 -13.22
CA LEU A 47 8.78 -9.50 -12.32
C LEU A 47 10.22 -9.33 -11.85
N THR A 48 10.89 -10.42 -11.47
CA THR A 48 12.30 -10.42 -11.07
C THR A 48 13.23 -9.89 -12.18
N LYS A 49 13.02 -10.30 -13.44
CA LYS A 49 13.80 -9.80 -14.58
C LYS A 49 13.59 -8.30 -14.82
N SER A 50 12.33 -7.87 -14.79
CA SER A 50 11.93 -6.47 -14.95
C SER A 50 12.51 -5.59 -13.82
N LEU A 51 12.43 -6.06 -12.58
CA LEU A 51 13.03 -5.41 -11.41
C LEU A 51 14.54 -5.30 -11.56
N ASN A 52 15.25 -6.38 -11.91
CA ASN A 52 16.70 -6.36 -12.09
C ASN A 52 17.15 -5.34 -13.14
N ALA A 53 16.43 -5.24 -14.26
CA ALA A 53 16.72 -4.25 -15.31
C ALA A 53 16.66 -2.81 -14.77
N ARG A 54 15.62 -2.47 -14.00
CA ARG A 54 15.46 -1.15 -13.37
C ARG A 54 16.54 -0.89 -12.31
N LEU A 55 16.77 -1.84 -11.43
CA LEU A 55 17.68 -1.67 -10.28
C LEU A 55 19.15 -1.61 -10.69
N LYS A 56 19.55 -2.37 -11.72
CA LYS A 56 20.95 -2.46 -12.14
C LYS A 56 21.55 -1.08 -12.41
N ARG A 57 20.79 -0.23 -13.07
CA ARG A 57 21.21 1.12 -13.45
C ARG A 57 21.21 2.10 -12.27
N LEU A 58 20.21 2.02 -11.40
CA LEU A 58 20.20 2.77 -10.12
C LEU A 58 21.41 2.41 -9.27
N ALA A 59 21.75 1.13 -9.24
CA ALA A 59 22.91 0.63 -8.52
C ALA A 59 24.22 1.14 -9.14
N GLU A 60 24.37 1.08 -10.47
CA GLU A 60 25.55 1.58 -11.19
C GLU A 60 25.89 3.05 -10.87
N GLU A 61 24.88 3.92 -10.68
CA GLU A 61 25.10 5.34 -10.37
C GLU A 61 25.34 5.62 -8.88
N TYR A 62 24.47 5.11 -7.98
CA TYR A 62 24.46 5.55 -6.57
C TYR A 62 24.73 4.44 -5.54
N LYS A 63 24.81 3.17 -5.96
CA LYS A 63 25.05 2.00 -5.08
C LYS A 63 24.10 1.88 -3.88
N ARG A 64 22.84 2.29 -4.01
CA ARG A 64 21.88 2.45 -2.90
C ARG A 64 20.49 1.90 -3.23
N ALA A 65 20.44 0.77 -3.94
CA ALA A 65 19.19 0.08 -4.27
C ALA A 65 19.05 -1.19 -3.42
N VAL A 66 17.91 -1.32 -2.73
CA VAL A 66 17.63 -2.43 -1.83
C VAL A 66 16.27 -3.03 -2.15
N ILE A 67 16.20 -4.35 -2.25
CA ILE A 67 14.95 -5.11 -2.32
C ILE A 67 14.56 -5.52 -0.90
N LEU A 68 13.39 -5.10 -0.45
CA LEU A 68 12.80 -5.47 0.83
C LEU A 68 11.76 -6.57 0.61
N THR A 69 11.94 -7.70 1.29
CA THR A 69 11.05 -8.87 1.23
C THR A 69 10.35 -9.02 2.57
N LEU A 70 9.03 -9.18 2.56
CA LEU A 70 8.21 -9.04 3.78
C LEU A 70 7.65 -10.37 4.31
N ASN A 71 7.64 -11.44 3.53
CA ASN A 71 7.12 -12.73 3.95
C ASN A 71 8.20 -13.60 4.59
N PHE A 72 7.75 -14.54 5.44
CA PHE A 72 8.62 -15.56 5.99
C PHE A 72 8.83 -16.65 4.93
N ASP A 73 10.09 -16.99 4.68
CA ASP A 73 10.48 -18.09 3.81
C ASP A 73 11.54 -18.92 4.53
N VAL A 74 11.28 -20.22 4.67
CA VAL A 74 12.20 -21.17 5.31
C VAL A 74 13.56 -21.24 4.61
N ASN A 75 13.61 -20.88 3.31
CA ASN A 75 14.84 -20.87 2.49
C ASN A 75 15.33 -19.45 2.17
N ALA A 76 14.91 -18.43 2.94
CA ALA A 76 15.23 -17.04 2.64
C ALA A 76 16.75 -16.82 2.48
N LYS A 77 17.58 -17.38 3.38
CA LYS A 77 19.05 -17.21 3.35
C LYS A 77 19.66 -17.73 2.05
N GLU A 78 19.27 -18.93 1.65
CA GLU A 78 19.78 -19.61 0.46
C GLU A 78 19.29 -18.93 -0.80
N ARG A 79 18.00 -18.56 -0.86
CA ARG A 79 17.45 -17.80 -2.00
C ARG A 79 18.13 -16.45 -2.15
N ILE A 80 18.27 -15.68 -1.08
CA ILE A 80 18.99 -14.40 -1.10
C ILE A 80 20.42 -14.60 -1.61
N ARG A 81 21.11 -15.64 -1.15
CA ARG A 81 22.47 -15.98 -1.63
C ARG A 81 22.47 -16.28 -3.14
N SER A 82 21.54 -17.09 -3.64
CA SER A 82 21.45 -17.39 -5.08
C SER A 82 21.11 -16.16 -5.92
N MET A 83 20.32 -15.23 -5.37
CA MET A 83 19.93 -14.02 -6.07
C MET A 83 21.06 -12.98 -6.12
N LYS A 84 22.05 -13.03 -5.22
CA LYS A 84 23.27 -12.19 -5.33
C LYS A 84 24.07 -12.43 -6.61
N GLU A 85 23.95 -13.61 -7.21
CA GLU A 85 24.58 -13.91 -8.51
C GLU A 85 23.74 -13.39 -9.69
N ALA A 86 22.42 -13.26 -9.51
CA ALA A 86 21.49 -12.82 -10.55
C ALA A 86 21.32 -11.30 -10.62
N PHE A 87 21.37 -10.62 -9.47
CA PHE A 87 21.31 -9.16 -9.39
C PHE A 87 22.70 -8.52 -9.47
N HIS A 88 22.73 -7.23 -9.79
CA HIS A 88 23.95 -6.45 -9.73
C HIS A 88 24.55 -6.47 -8.30
N PRO A 89 25.88 -6.59 -8.10
CA PRO A 89 26.50 -6.78 -6.78
C PRO A 89 26.26 -5.66 -5.74
N GLN A 90 25.73 -4.53 -6.18
CA GLN A 90 25.41 -3.37 -5.34
C GLN A 90 23.91 -3.29 -4.99
N ILE A 91 23.12 -4.27 -5.44
CA ILE A 91 21.72 -4.42 -5.03
C ILE A 91 21.70 -5.37 -3.84
N ASP A 92 21.24 -4.88 -2.70
CA ASP A 92 21.03 -5.71 -1.52
C ASP A 92 19.60 -6.27 -1.50
N ILE A 93 19.45 -7.47 -0.94
CA ILE A 93 18.14 -8.07 -0.67
C ILE A 93 18.05 -8.31 0.83
N MET A 94 17.08 -7.67 1.47
CA MET A 94 16.83 -7.79 2.90
C MET A 94 15.46 -8.43 3.11
N ASN A 95 15.39 -9.37 4.06
CA ASN A 95 14.14 -9.97 4.50
C ASN A 95 13.82 -9.56 5.93
N VAL A 96 12.56 -9.25 6.22
CA VAL A 96 12.13 -8.79 7.54
C VAL A 96 12.50 -9.79 8.64
N PHE A 97 12.35 -11.09 8.39
CA PHE A 97 12.67 -12.10 9.39
C PHE A 97 14.17 -12.27 9.55
N GLU A 98 14.91 -12.34 8.44
CA GLU A 98 16.35 -12.59 8.45
C GLU A 98 17.19 -11.39 8.93
N HIS A 99 16.82 -10.18 8.53
CA HIS A 99 17.67 -8.99 8.68
C HIS A 99 17.16 -8.01 9.75
N TYR A 100 15.94 -8.22 10.28
CA TYR A 100 15.40 -7.38 11.34
C TYR A 100 14.98 -8.19 12.57
N ILE A 101 14.21 -9.25 12.40
CA ILE A 101 13.72 -10.05 13.52
C ILE A 101 14.83 -10.91 14.13
N LEU A 102 15.51 -11.73 13.34
CA LEU A 102 16.51 -12.68 13.83
C LEU A 102 17.69 -12.02 14.58
N PRO A 103 18.29 -10.90 14.10
CA PRO A 103 19.43 -10.28 14.78
C PRO A 103 19.10 -9.79 16.20
N GLU A 104 17.88 -9.33 16.43
CA GLU A 104 17.40 -8.83 17.72
C GLU A 104 16.70 -9.91 18.58
N SER A 105 16.61 -11.13 18.06
CA SER A 105 15.94 -12.25 18.72
C SER A 105 16.78 -12.87 19.85
N GLY A 106 16.12 -13.09 20.98
CA GLY A 106 16.54 -14.00 22.04
C GLY A 106 15.97 -15.40 21.78
N SER A 107 15.63 -16.11 22.84
CA SER A 107 14.99 -17.43 22.74
C SER A 107 13.93 -17.60 23.83
N LYS A 108 12.83 -18.29 23.48
CA LYS A 108 11.87 -18.80 24.46
C LYS A 108 12.42 -20.05 25.14
N ARG A 109 12.78 -21.03 24.31
CA ARG A 109 13.26 -22.37 24.66
C ARG A 109 13.90 -23.01 23.42
N HIS A 110 14.67 -24.08 23.62
CA HIS A 110 15.04 -24.97 22.52
C HIS A 110 13.86 -25.86 22.16
N TYR A 111 13.67 -26.08 20.87
CA TYR A 111 12.68 -27.03 20.39
C TYR A 111 13.22 -28.46 20.56
N SER A 112 12.41 -29.33 21.16
CA SER A 112 12.79 -30.72 21.46
C SER A 112 11.71 -31.74 21.09
N GLU A 113 10.55 -31.31 20.61
CA GLU A 113 9.41 -32.17 20.31
C GLU A 113 9.42 -32.72 18.87
N PHE A 114 10.58 -33.09 18.33
CA PHE A 114 10.70 -33.55 16.94
C PHE A 114 9.77 -34.74 16.61
N ILE A 115 9.14 -34.71 15.42
CA ILE A 115 8.27 -35.82 14.97
C ILE A 115 9.09 -37.11 14.75
N ALA A 116 10.31 -36.99 14.23
CA ALA A 116 11.15 -38.14 13.83
C ALA A 116 12.16 -38.62 14.91
N GLY A 117 12.00 -38.22 16.19
CA GLY A 117 12.91 -38.63 17.27
C GLY A 117 14.12 -37.69 17.49
N GLU A 118 15.27 -38.21 17.90
CA GLU A 118 16.47 -37.38 18.16
C GLU A 118 17.08 -36.86 16.85
N VAL A 119 17.09 -35.54 16.65
CA VAL A 119 17.71 -34.89 15.47
C VAL A 119 18.86 -34.00 15.93
N PRO A 120 20.13 -34.44 15.85
CA PRO A 120 21.21 -33.64 16.41
C PRO A 120 21.87 -32.68 15.40
N HIS A 121 21.74 -32.87 14.07
CA HIS A 121 22.46 -32.03 13.08
C HIS A 121 21.74 -31.75 11.73
N SER A 122 21.11 -32.72 11.07
CA SER A 122 20.30 -32.49 9.84
C SER A 122 19.25 -33.57 9.65
N ILE A 123 18.01 -33.17 9.31
CA ILE A 123 16.93 -34.14 9.04
C ILE A 123 17.18 -34.93 7.74
N ASN A 124 17.98 -34.40 6.81
CA ASN A 124 18.21 -35.01 5.50
C ASN A 124 18.99 -36.33 5.58
N GLU A 125 19.72 -36.54 6.67
CA GLU A 125 20.46 -37.78 6.94
C GLU A 125 19.61 -38.81 7.71
N SER A 126 18.43 -38.42 8.17
CA SER A 126 17.56 -39.26 8.99
C SER A 126 16.79 -40.26 8.12
N VAL A 127 16.82 -41.53 8.54
CA VAL A 127 15.97 -42.58 7.96
C VAL A 127 14.62 -42.52 8.67
N ILE A 128 13.64 -41.88 8.03
CA ILE A 128 12.26 -41.85 8.53
C ILE A 128 11.58 -43.16 8.08
N PRO A 129 11.09 -43.99 9.02
CA PRO A 129 10.43 -45.26 8.68
C PRO A 129 9.26 -45.01 7.72
N ALA A 130 9.20 -45.78 6.64
CA ALA A 130 8.12 -45.66 5.64
C ALA A 130 6.75 -46.14 6.15
N ASP A 131 6.71 -46.81 7.30
CA ASP A 131 5.56 -47.62 7.76
C ASP A 131 4.81 -47.02 8.97
N GLU A 132 5.03 -45.76 9.33
CA GLU A 132 4.18 -45.10 10.33
C GLU A 132 2.96 -44.48 9.65
N SER A 133 1.78 -45.09 9.82
CA SER A 133 0.50 -44.60 9.29
C SER A 133 0.10 -43.19 9.75
N THR A 134 0.89 -42.61 10.66
CA THR A 134 0.69 -41.29 11.26
C THR A 134 1.71 -40.25 10.79
N ILE A 135 2.66 -40.59 9.91
CA ILE A 135 3.68 -39.66 9.43
C ILE A 135 3.69 -39.59 7.90
N GLN A 136 3.74 -38.38 7.35
CA GLN A 136 3.95 -38.14 5.93
C GLN A 136 5.16 -37.22 5.72
N VAL A 137 6.07 -37.62 4.83
CA VAL A 137 7.26 -36.84 4.48
C VAL A 137 7.11 -36.26 3.07
N THR A 138 7.27 -34.94 2.93
CA THR A 138 7.32 -34.25 1.64
C THR A 138 8.74 -33.74 1.40
N ARG A 139 9.24 -33.87 0.16
CA ARG A 139 10.61 -33.51 -0.23
C ARG A 139 10.61 -32.44 -1.31
N TYR A 140 11.68 -31.65 -1.34
CA TYR A 140 11.93 -30.70 -2.42
C TYR A 140 12.28 -31.43 -3.74
N GLU A 141 11.90 -30.81 -4.86
CA GLU A 141 12.33 -31.22 -6.21
C GLU A 141 13.75 -30.71 -6.51
N LEU A 142 14.73 -31.19 -5.73
CA LEU A 142 16.16 -30.86 -5.89
C LEU A 142 16.98 -32.16 -6.04
N PRO A 143 18.21 -32.11 -6.59
CA PRO A 143 18.99 -33.32 -6.86
C PRO A 143 19.22 -34.26 -5.66
N SER A 144 19.27 -33.72 -4.43
CA SER A 144 19.41 -34.50 -3.19
C SER A 144 18.07 -34.86 -2.51
N PHE A 145 16.94 -34.44 -3.09
CA PHE A 145 15.59 -34.56 -2.53
C PHE A 145 15.52 -34.27 -1.02
N PRO A 146 16.01 -33.10 -0.56
CA PRO A 146 16.00 -32.75 0.85
C PRO A 146 14.56 -32.70 1.37
N ILE A 147 14.38 -33.03 2.65
CA ILE A 147 13.08 -33.01 3.30
C ILE A 147 12.62 -31.56 3.40
N TRP A 148 11.40 -31.31 2.92
CA TRP A 148 10.73 -30.03 3.06
C TRP A 148 9.83 -30.04 4.28
N THR A 149 8.94 -31.03 4.39
CA THR A 149 8.02 -31.13 5.52
C THR A 149 7.90 -32.54 6.06
N ILE A 150 7.61 -32.63 7.36
CA ILE A 150 7.16 -33.83 8.04
C ILE A 150 5.82 -33.51 8.70
N ASP A 151 4.78 -34.22 8.30
CA ASP A 151 3.42 -34.07 8.81
C ASP A 151 3.10 -35.23 9.73
N GLN A 152 2.54 -34.92 10.89
CA GLN A 152 2.04 -35.90 11.86
C GLN A 152 0.51 -35.87 11.87
N TYR A 153 -0.09 -37.05 11.79
CA TYR A 153 -1.52 -37.31 11.82
C TYR A 153 -1.89 -38.06 13.10
N ASN A 154 -3.09 -37.83 13.61
CA ASN A 154 -3.64 -38.68 14.67
C ASN A 154 -4.19 -40.01 14.11
N GLU A 155 -4.70 -40.88 14.98
CA GLU A 155 -5.30 -42.17 14.59
C GLU A 155 -6.47 -42.03 13.61
N GLU A 156 -7.16 -40.87 13.62
CA GLU A 156 -8.25 -40.53 12.71
C GLU A 156 -7.78 -39.89 11.39
N GLN A 157 -6.48 -39.92 11.09
CA GLN A 157 -5.88 -39.33 9.88
C GLN A 157 -6.08 -37.81 9.76
N GLN A 158 -6.14 -37.10 10.89
CA GLN A 158 -6.20 -35.64 10.93
C GLN A 158 -4.82 -35.08 11.22
N LEU A 159 -4.39 -34.09 10.42
CA LEU A 159 -3.13 -33.38 10.63
C LEU A 159 -3.16 -32.70 12.00
N VAL A 160 -2.21 -33.04 12.86
CA VAL A 160 -2.05 -32.43 14.19
C VAL A 160 -0.82 -31.54 14.26
N LYS A 161 0.21 -31.84 13.46
CA LYS A 161 1.49 -31.12 13.50
C LYS A 161 2.20 -31.18 12.15
N ARG A 162 2.90 -30.10 11.80
CA ARG A 162 3.81 -30.04 10.65
C ARG A 162 5.13 -29.42 11.09
N GLU A 163 6.22 -30.06 10.72
CA GLU A 163 7.58 -29.54 10.82
C GLU A 163 8.07 -29.19 9.43
N GLU A 164 8.60 -27.98 9.25
CA GLU A 164 9.16 -27.52 7.98
C GLU A 164 10.64 -27.20 8.11
N TYR A 165 11.39 -27.68 7.12
CA TYR A 165 12.84 -27.66 7.07
C TYR A 165 13.34 -26.89 5.86
N ASP A 166 14.52 -26.27 5.99
CA ASP A 166 15.21 -25.64 4.86
C ASP A 166 15.96 -26.66 3.98
N TRP A 167 16.57 -26.18 2.89
CA TRP A 167 17.35 -27.02 1.97
C TRP A 167 18.53 -27.75 2.63
N GLN A 168 19.04 -27.25 3.75
CA GLN A 168 20.11 -27.85 4.53
C GLN A 168 19.59 -28.89 5.54
N GLY A 169 18.26 -28.96 5.70
CA GLY A 169 17.60 -29.86 6.63
C GLY A 169 17.56 -29.34 8.07
N ALA A 170 17.71 -28.02 8.26
CA ALA A 170 17.51 -27.38 9.56
C ALA A 170 16.02 -27.07 9.76
N LEU A 171 15.51 -27.34 10.97
CA LEU A 171 14.12 -27.05 11.32
C LEU A 171 13.90 -25.53 11.41
N ARG A 172 12.91 -25.00 10.67
CA ARG A 172 12.63 -23.56 10.58
C ARG A 172 11.29 -23.16 11.14
N ARG A 173 10.31 -24.04 11.04
CA ARG A 173 8.93 -23.75 11.44
C ARG A 173 8.22 -24.99 11.92
N VAL A 174 7.47 -24.85 13.00
CA VAL A 174 6.58 -25.88 13.54
C VAL A 174 5.17 -25.32 13.59
N GLN A 175 4.22 -26.08 13.08
CA GLN A 175 2.81 -25.72 13.01
C GLN A 175 1.99 -26.76 13.76
N SER A 176 1.07 -26.32 14.60
CA SER A 176 0.13 -27.19 15.32
C SER A 176 -1.30 -26.88 14.92
N PHE A 177 -2.09 -27.93 14.71
CA PHE A 177 -3.44 -27.85 14.17
C PHE A 177 -4.47 -28.40 15.16
N VAL A 178 -5.67 -27.80 15.15
CA VAL A 178 -6.79 -28.27 15.96
C VAL A 178 -7.37 -29.54 15.31
N PRO A 179 -7.46 -30.66 16.06
CA PRO A 179 -8.09 -31.88 15.56
C PRO A 179 -9.52 -31.62 15.06
N HIS A 180 -9.97 -32.40 14.08
CA HIS A 180 -11.25 -32.30 13.37
C HIS A 180 -11.48 -31.05 12.51
N THR A 181 -11.00 -29.87 12.92
CA THR A 181 -11.15 -28.64 12.13
C THR A 181 -10.00 -28.40 11.17
N GLY A 182 -8.81 -28.95 11.46
CA GLY A 182 -7.59 -28.68 10.71
C GLY A 182 -7.12 -27.23 10.80
N ALA A 183 -7.68 -26.43 11.71
CA ALA A 183 -7.33 -25.03 11.85
C ALA A 183 -5.96 -24.90 12.53
N LEU A 184 -5.02 -24.19 11.90
CA LEU A 184 -3.74 -23.83 12.50
C LEU A 184 -3.99 -23.02 13.79
N TYR A 185 -3.49 -23.43 14.95
CA TYR A 185 -3.65 -22.65 16.18
C TYR A 185 -2.33 -22.09 16.72
N LEU A 186 -1.19 -22.68 16.35
CA LEU A 186 0.14 -22.23 16.75
C LEU A 186 1.14 -22.43 15.60
N GLU A 187 1.98 -21.43 15.39
CA GLU A 187 3.15 -21.48 14.52
C GLU A 187 4.37 -20.97 15.30
N GLU A 188 5.36 -21.83 15.50
CA GLU A 188 6.64 -21.51 16.16
C GLU A 188 7.72 -21.35 15.08
N LEU A 189 8.43 -20.22 15.08
CA LEU A 189 9.57 -19.97 14.18
C LEU A 189 10.90 -20.20 14.91
N ILE A 190 11.81 -20.90 14.24
CA ILE A 190 12.99 -21.53 14.85
C ILE A 190 14.28 -21.01 14.22
N LYS A 191 15.26 -20.72 15.08
CA LYS A 191 16.61 -20.27 14.71
C LYS A 191 17.48 -21.45 14.23
N ASP A 192 18.64 -21.11 13.64
CA ASP A 192 19.67 -22.11 13.25
C ASP A 192 20.11 -23.00 14.43
N ASP A 193 20.09 -22.47 15.67
CA ASP A 193 20.45 -23.21 16.89
C ASP A 193 19.31 -24.08 17.44
N GLY A 194 18.18 -24.17 16.75
CA GLY A 194 17.00 -24.95 17.17
C GLY A 194 16.13 -24.25 18.24
N SER A 195 16.44 -23.01 18.63
CA SER A 195 15.62 -22.29 19.60
C SER A 195 14.53 -21.43 18.97
N ILE A 196 13.38 -21.39 19.64
CA ILE A 196 12.19 -20.65 19.19
C ILE A 196 12.37 -19.17 19.47
N PHE A 197 12.24 -18.35 18.44
CA PHE A 197 12.37 -16.88 18.55
C PHE A 197 11.05 -16.14 18.36
N MET A 198 10.05 -16.77 17.75
CA MET A 198 8.74 -16.15 17.53
C MET A 198 7.63 -17.21 17.55
N GLU A 199 6.48 -16.83 18.11
CA GLU A 199 5.26 -17.64 18.09
C GLU A 199 4.10 -16.82 17.54
N ILE A 200 3.32 -17.40 16.62
CA ILE A 200 2.09 -16.82 16.10
C ILE A 200 0.94 -17.71 16.56
N ILE A 201 0.04 -17.14 17.36
CA ILE A 201 -1.10 -17.85 17.94
C ILE A 201 -2.37 -17.40 17.25
N TYR A 202 -3.16 -18.34 16.78
CA TYR A 202 -4.40 -18.11 16.05
C TYR A 202 -5.63 -18.46 16.92
N SER A 203 -6.84 -18.15 16.44
CA SER A 203 -8.07 -18.49 17.16
C SER A 203 -8.39 -19.98 17.17
N GLY A 204 -7.91 -20.74 16.17
CA GLY A 204 -8.24 -22.15 15.97
C GLY A 204 -9.64 -22.38 15.40
N ASP A 205 -10.27 -21.36 14.82
CA ASP A 205 -11.62 -21.45 14.24
C ASP A 205 -11.55 -21.79 12.73
N ALA A 206 -12.29 -22.83 12.32
CA ALA A 206 -12.31 -23.35 10.96
C ALA A 206 -12.82 -22.36 9.89
N LYS A 207 -13.73 -21.45 10.25
CA LYS A 207 -14.34 -20.50 9.30
C LYS A 207 -13.53 -19.24 9.14
N LYS A 208 -13.01 -18.72 10.26
CA LYS A 208 -12.15 -17.53 10.29
C LYS A 208 -11.07 -17.79 11.33
N ASN A 209 -9.83 -17.85 10.88
CA ASN A 209 -8.70 -18.13 11.75
C ASN A 209 -7.77 -16.92 11.90
N PRO A 210 -8.24 -15.78 12.46
CA PRO A 210 -7.38 -14.63 12.65
C PRO A 210 -6.26 -14.93 13.65
N VAL A 211 -5.15 -14.23 13.48
CA VAL A 211 -4.11 -14.14 14.50
C VAL A 211 -4.71 -13.51 15.76
N ARG A 212 -4.50 -14.15 16.91
CA ARG A 212 -4.83 -13.60 18.23
C ARG A 212 -3.71 -12.71 18.74
N HIS A 213 -2.49 -13.22 18.73
CA HIS A 213 -1.29 -12.46 19.04
C HIS A 213 -0.04 -13.15 18.50
N ILE A 214 1.03 -12.38 18.36
CA ILE A 214 2.35 -12.83 17.94
C ILE A 214 3.33 -12.44 19.03
N ASN A 215 4.06 -13.40 19.60
CA ASN A 215 5.10 -13.12 20.58
C ASN A 215 6.46 -13.23 19.91
N TRP A 216 7.16 -12.10 19.81
CA TRP A 216 8.57 -12.05 19.42
C TRP A 216 9.44 -12.01 20.66
N TYR A 217 10.24 -13.05 20.86
CA TYR A 217 11.16 -13.17 21.99
C TYR A 217 12.45 -12.43 21.65
N LYS A 218 12.54 -11.14 21.99
CA LYS A 218 13.74 -10.32 21.77
C LYS A 218 14.77 -10.58 22.86
N LYS A 219 16.02 -10.21 22.59
CA LYS A 219 17.08 -10.19 23.60
C LYS A 219 16.75 -9.30 24.81
N THR A 220 15.91 -8.28 24.60
CA THR A 220 15.52 -7.28 25.62
C THR A 220 14.18 -7.58 26.30
N GLY A 221 13.47 -8.65 25.91
CA GLY A 221 12.16 -9.00 26.44
C GLY A 221 11.18 -9.44 25.35
N ILE A 222 9.94 -9.72 25.73
CA ILE A 222 8.90 -10.16 24.79
C ILE A 222 8.21 -8.94 24.21
N GLN A 223 8.14 -8.87 22.87
CA GLN A 223 7.33 -7.90 22.16
C GLN A 223 6.13 -8.61 21.52
N THR A 224 4.91 -8.15 21.82
CA THR A 224 3.67 -8.77 21.34
C THR A 224 3.00 -7.92 20.26
N PHE A 225 2.54 -8.57 19.19
CA PHE A 225 1.79 -7.95 18.10
C PHE A 225 0.40 -8.56 17.97
N SER A 226 -0.55 -7.80 17.42
CA SER A 226 -1.91 -8.28 17.16
C SER A 226 -2.08 -8.82 15.75
N LYS A 227 -1.24 -8.36 14.80
CA LYS A 227 -1.32 -8.71 13.38
C LYS A 227 0.08 -8.91 12.80
N LYS A 228 0.20 -9.80 11.80
CA LYS A 228 1.44 -9.97 11.03
C LYS A 228 1.86 -8.68 10.31
N ALA A 229 0.88 -7.86 9.91
CA ALA A 229 1.14 -6.56 9.27
C ALA A 229 1.93 -5.60 10.18
N ASP A 230 1.69 -5.64 11.50
CA ASP A 230 2.32 -4.73 12.46
C ASP A 230 3.85 -4.91 12.48
N ILE A 231 4.33 -6.16 12.31
CA ILE A 231 5.77 -6.49 12.25
C ILE A 231 6.41 -5.84 11.01
N LYS A 232 5.78 -6.03 9.85
CA LYS A 232 6.25 -5.48 8.57
C LYS A 232 6.27 -3.95 8.61
N GLN A 233 5.18 -3.35 9.10
CA GLN A 233 5.02 -1.90 9.24
C GLN A 233 6.04 -1.31 10.20
N GLN A 234 6.32 -1.96 11.33
CA GLN A 234 7.35 -1.51 12.26
C GLN A 234 8.75 -1.52 11.61
N TRP A 235 9.07 -2.54 10.82
CA TRP A 235 10.35 -2.60 10.12
C TRP A 235 10.49 -1.49 9.06
N LEU A 236 9.46 -1.29 8.24
CA LEU A 236 9.44 -0.23 7.23
C LEU A 236 9.56 1.16 7.88
N SER A 237 8.85 1.40 8.99
CA SER A 237 8.96 2.65 9.75
C SER A 237 10.37 2.86 10.31
N MET A 238 11.01 1.79 10.79
CA MET A 238 12.40 1.86 11.24
C MET A 238 13.32 2.27 10.10
N ILE A 239 13.20 1.64 8.92
CA ILE A 239 14.00 1.98 7.72
C ILE A 239 13.85 3.47 7.37
N GLN A 240 12.64 4.01 7.41
CA GLN A 240 12.40 5.42 7.12
C GLN A 240 13.17 6.36 8.06
N SER A 241 13.25 5.98 9.34
CA SER A 241 13.92 6.74 10.39
C SER A 241 15.44 6.47 10.54
N GLN A 242 16.02 5.56 9.74
CA GLN A 242 17.43 5.16 9.91
C GLN A 242 18.43 6.29 9.65
N ASN A 243 18.07 7.26 8.82
CA ASN A 243 18.90 8.41 8.45
C ASN A 243 18.02 9.56 7.93
N ASP A 244 18.59 10.76 7.78
CA ASP A 244 17.88 11.93 7.25
C ASP A 244 17.91 12.04 5.71
N ARG A 245 18.45 11.02 5.02
CA ARG A 245 18.48 11.02 3.55
C ARG A 245 17.09 10.82 2.98
N LEU A 246 16.90 11.36 1.77
CA LEU A 246 15.73 11.12 0.97
C LEU A 246 15.60 9.64 0.62
N LYS A 247 14.39 9.09 0.71
CA LYS A 247 14.09 7.68 0.43
C LYS A 247 12.94 7.57 -0.54
N LEU A 248 13.05 6.69 -1.51
CA LEU A 248 11.92 6.26 -2.34
C LEU A 248 11.58 4.81 -2.00
N MET A 249 10.36 4.59 -1.50
CA MET A 249 9.84 3.25 -1.19
C MET A 249 8.76 2.90 -2.20
N VAL A 250 9.03 1.88 -3.02
CA VAL A 250 8.17 1.44 -4.13
C VAL A 250 7.56 0.07 -3.82
N THR A 251 6.24 -0.07 -3.81
CA THR A 251 5.61 -1.41 -3.79
C THR A 251 5.57 -1.98 -5.20
N GLU A 252 6.16 -3.16 -5.37
CA GLU A 252 6.17 -3.89 -6.64
C GLU A 252 4.96 -4.84 -6.75
N GLU A 253 4.42 -5.29 -5.61
CA GLU A 253 3.26 -6.19 -5.54
C GLU A 253 2.14 -5.55 -4.73
N ARG A 254 0.89 -5.73 -5.19
CA ARG A 254 -0.29 -5.07 -4.59
C ARG A 254 -0.58 -5.53 -3.15
N ASP A 255 -0.31 -6.79 -2.82
CA ASP A 255 -0.46 -7.30 -1.45
C ASP A 255 0.44 -6.61 -0.41
N GLN A 256 1.49 -5.91 -0.87
CA GLN A 256 2.40 -5.17 0.00
C GLN A 256 1.96 -3.72 0.24
N ASP A 257 1.01 -3.19 -0.54
CA ASP A 257 0.52 -1.81 -0.41
C ASP A 257 0.05 -1.47 0.99
N ARG A 258 -0.69 -2.40 1.61
CA ARG A 258 -1.21 -2.23 2.97
C ARG A 258 -0.12 -2.15 4.03
N HIS A 259 1.11 -2.57 3.71
CA HIS A 259 2.24 -2.52 4.63
C HIS A 259 2.99 -1.19 4.50
N LEU A 260 3.06 -0.59 3.31
CA LEU A 260 3.70 0.71 3.12
C LEU A 260 2.74 1.89 3.34
N PHE A 261 1.58 1.92 2.69
CA PHE A 261 0.71 3.11 2.68
C PHE A 261 -0.14 3.30 3.95
N LYS A 262 0.02 2.43 4.96
CA LYS A 262 -0.68 2.53 6.25
C LYS A 262 0.21 2.99 7.40
N ILE A 263 1.47 3.24 7.13
CA ILE A 263 2.39 3.87 8.10
C ILE A 263 2.56 5.34 7.75
N ASP A 264 2.77 6.16 8.78
CA ASP A 264 2.97 7.59 8.60
C ASP A 264 4.17 7.82 7.70
N GLN A 265 4.04 8.78 6.79
CA GLN A 265 5.07 9.11 5.81
C GLN A 265 5.89 10.32 6.29
N PRO A 266 7.18 10.16 6.61
CA PRO A 266 8.05 11.30 6.92
C PRO A 266 8.28 12.18 5.69
N GLU A 267 8.61 13.45 5.90
CA GLU A 267 8.92 14.41 4.82
C GLU A 267 10.08 13.96 3.92
N THR A 268 11.02 13.17 4.47
CA THR A 268 12.18 12.64 3.75
C THR A 268 11.87 11.37 2.95
N THR A 269 10.64 10.84 3.00
CA THR A 269 10.29 9.58 2.36
C THR A 269 9.20 9.78 1.33
N TYR A 270 9.37 9.19 0.15
CA TYR A 270 8.42 9.17 -0.94
C TYR A 270 7.82 7.77 -1.08
N TYR A 271 6.51 7.71 -1.21
CA TYR A 271 5.73 6.48 -1.36
C TYR A 271 5.28 6.33 -2.80
N ALA A 272 5.62 5.19 -3.39
CA ALA A 272 5.25 4.88 -4.75
C ALA A 272 4.77 3.44 -4.93
N ALA A 273 4.09 3.20 -6.04
CA ALA A 273 3.71 1.88 -6.50
C ALA A 273 4.16 1.68 -7.95
N PHE A 274 4.57 0.46 -8.28
CA PHE A 274 4.75 0.02 -9.65
C PHE A 274 3.60 -0.93 -10.05
N VAL A 275 2.94 -0.63 -11.17
CA VAL A 275 1.82 -1.39 -11.72
C VAL A 275 2.31 -2.23 -12.90
N HIS A 276 2.29 -3.55 -12.72
CA HIS A 276 2.75 -4.53 -13.71
C HIS A 276 1.63 -5.16 -14.53
N GLU A 277 0.41 -5.14 -14.00
CA GLU A 277 -0.72 -5.90 -14.52
C GLU A 277 -1.98 -5.02 -14.58
N ALA A 278 -3.02 -5.51 -15.24
CA ALA A 278 -4.31 -4.85 -15.25
C ALA A 278 -4.93 -4.84 -13.85
N HIS A 279 -5.75 -3.83 -13.55
CA HIS A 279 -6.50 -3.75 -12.28
C HIS A 279 -7.76 -4.62 -12.26
N TYR A 280 -7.90 -5.54 -13.22
CA TYR A 280 -9.09 -6.34 -13.46
C TYR A 280 -8.72 -7.68 -14.12
N GLU A 281 -9.54 -8.72 -13.90
CA GLU A 281 -9.38 -10.00 -14.59
C GLU A 281 -10.00 -9.96 -16.01
N GLU A 282 -11.32 -9.71 -16.08
CA GLU A 282 -12.06 -9.73 -17.36
C GLU A 282 -12.68 -8.38 -17.72
N ASN A 283 -13.27 -7.68 -16.73
CA ASN A 283 -14.03 -6.45 -16.95
C ASN A 283 -13.26 -5.23 -16.41
N PRO A 284 -12.85 -4.27 -17.26
CA PRO A 284 -12.15 -3.06 -16.84
C PRO A 284 -12.87 -2.20 -15.80
N HIS A 285 -14.18 -2.36 -15.66
CA HIS A 285 -14.98 -1.67 -14.65
C HIS A 285 -15.02 -2.39 -13.29
N HIS A 286 -14.57 -3.64 -13.21
CA HIS A 286 -14.48 -4.41 -11.98
C HIS A 286 -13.05 -4.35 -11.46
N ILE A 287 -12.85 -3.57 -10.40
CA ILE A 287 -11.56 -3.44 -9.74
C ILE A 287 -11.27 -4.72 -8.95
N ASP A 288 -10.17 -5.39 -9.26
CA ASP A 288 -9.64 -6.48 -8.46
C ASP A 288 -9.40 -6.00 -7.02
N SER A 289 -9.88 -6.78 -6.07
CA SER A 289 -9.66 -6.61 -4.64
C SER A 289 -8.21 -6.29 -4.25
N GLN A 290 -7.21 -6.83 -4.97
CA GLN A 290 -5.80 -6.58 -4.72
C GLN A 290 -5.42 -5.10 -4.92
N TYR A 291 -6.03 -4.41 -5.90
CA TYR A 291 -5.83 -2.98 -6.16
C TYR A 291 -6.58 -2.08 -5.18
N GLY A 292 -7.46 -2.65 -4.35
CA GLY A 292 -8.32 -1.89 -3.45
C GLY A 292 -7.55 -0.98 -2.49
N GLU A 293 -6.37 -1.40 -2.01
CA GLU A 293 -5.54 -0.54 -1.16
C GLU A 293 -4.86 0.56 -1.97
N LEU A 294 -4.18 0.26 -3.08
CA LEU A 294 -3.55 1.29 -3.92
C LEU A 294 -4.56 2.37 -4.34
N PHE A 295 -5.71 1.96 -4.88
CA PHE A 295 -6.71 2.91 -5.39
C PHE A 295 -7.28 3.79 -4.28
N LYS A 296 -7.48 3.21 -3.09
CA LYS A 296 -7.86 3.98 -1.90
C LYS A 296 -6.81 5.03 -1.54
N GLN A 297 -5.53 4.70 -1.64
CA GLN A 297 -4.42 5.59 -1.29
C GLN A 297 -4.21 6.69 -2.33
N ILE A 298 -4.39 6.37 -3.61
CA ILE A 298 -4.43 7.35 -4.72
C ILE A 298 -5.56 8.37 -4.49
N ARG A 299 -6.79 7.90 -4.22
CA ARG A 299 -7.94 8.78 -3.95
C ARG A 299 -7.75 9.68 -2.73
N LYS A 300 -7.02 9.19 -1.73
CA LYS A 300 -6.66 9.97 -0.54
C LYS A 300 -5.41 10.84 -0.73
N GLN A 301 -4.82 10.84 -1.92
CA GLN A 301 -3.62 11.60 -2.27
C GLN A 301 -2.43 11.28 -1.34
N GLN A 302 -2.31 10.02 -0.90
CA GLN A 302 -1.26 9.54 0.01
C GLN A 302 -0.11 8.82 -0.71
N VAL A 303 -0.08 8.91 -2.05
CA VAL A 303 0.97 8.35 -2.91
C VAL A 303 1.64 9.50 -3.65
N ASP A 304 2.96 9.46 -3.78
CA ASP A 304 3.74 10.48 -4.50
C ASP A 304 3.97 10.13 -5.96
N ALA A 305 3.97 8.84 -6.29
CA ALA A 305 4.12 8.35 -7.66
C ALA A 305 3.45 6.99 -7.89
N VAL A 306 2.84 6.83 -9.06
CA VAL A 306 2.44 5.51 -9.59
C VAL A 306 3.12 5.33 -10.93
N PHE A 307 3.97 4.31 -11.00
CA PHE A 307 4.72 3.96 -12.20
C PHE A 307 4.02 2.83 -12.95
N PHE A 308 3.97 2.95 -14.27
CA PHE A 308 3.37 1.97 -15.16
C PHE A 308 4.39 1.48 -16.17
N GLY A 309 4.62 0.17 -16.23
CA GLY A 309 5.50 -0.42 -17.25
C GLY A 309 4.88 -0.44 -18.66
N ASP A 310 3.55 -0.35 -18.74
CA ASP A 310 2.77 -0.38 -19.97
C ASP A 310 1.76 0.78 -19.98
N THR A 311 1.73 1.56 -21.06
CA THR A 311 0.76 2.65 -21.29
C THR A 311 -0.68 2.17 -21.13
N LYS A 312 -1.00 0.94 -21.54
CA LYS A 312 -2.36 0.39 -21.42
C LYS A 312 -2.82 0.32 -19.97
N HIS A 313 -1.96 -0.14 -19.06
CA HIS A 313 -2.29 -0.19 -17.63
C HIS A 313 -2.51 1.22 -17.07
N LYS A 314 -1.72 2.21 -17.52
CA LYS A 314 -1.93 3.61 -17.15
C LYS A 314 -3.32 4.08 -17.61
N GLU A 315 -3.65 3.93 -18.89
CA GLU A 315 -4.94 4.34 -19.46
C GLU A 315 -6.12 3.65 -18.75
N ASP A 316 -5.99 2.37 -18.41
CA ASP A 316 -7.03 1.61 -17.72
C ASP A 316 -7.26 2.11 -16.28
N VAL A 317 -6.19 2.45 -15.55
CA VAL A 317 -6.32 3.07 -14.22
C VAL A 317 -6.88 4.49 -14.32
N GLU A 318 -6.49 5.28 -15.33
CA GLU A 318 -6.99 6.64 -15.57
C GLU A 318 -8.48 6.65 -15.93
N LYS A 319 -9.00 5.61 -16.62
CA LYS A 319 -10.45 5.47 -16.84
C LYS A 319 -11.25 5.34 -15.53
N VAL A 320 -10.62 4.84 -14.47
CA VAL A 320 -11.27 4.63 -13.15
C VAL A 320 -11.02 5.79 -12.20
N LEU A 321 -9.81 6.34 -12.17
CA LEU A 321 -9.37 7.33 -11.19
C LEU A 321 -9.19 8.74 -11.76
N GLY A 322 -9.35 8.90 -13.08
CA GLY A 322 -8.98 10.11 -13.80
C GLY A 322 -7.46 10.24 -13.97
N GLU A 323 -7.07 11.18 -14.83
CA GLU A 323 -5.68 11.58 -14.98
C GLU A 323 -5.14 12.18 -13.68
N GLN A 324 -3.90 11.83 -13.33
CA GLN A 324 -3.22 12.30 -12.12
C GLN A 324 -1.84 12.85 -12.48
N ALA A 325 -1.42 13.95 -11.83
CA ALA A 325 -0.10 14.55 -12.05
C ALA A 325 1.07 13.61 -11.72
N TYR A 326 0.82 12.61 -10.88
CA TYR A 326 1.80 11.64 -10.37
C TYR A 326 1.70 10.25 -11.02
N PHE A 327 1.05 10.14 -12.19
CA PHE A 327 1.02 8.91 -12.99
C PHE A 327 2.06 8.94 -14.11
N TYR A 328 3.06 8.07 -13.99
CA TYR A 328 4.22 8.05 -14.88
C TYR A 328 4.28 6.74 -15.66
N HIS A 329 4.35 6.84 -16.98
CA HIS A 329 4.71 5.69 -17.81
C HIS A 329 6.23 5.55 -17.82
N VAL A 330 6.73 4.41 -17.35
CA VAL A 330 8.15 4.09 -17.33
C VAL A 330 8.39 2.66 -17.80
N PRO A 331 8.75 2.47 -19.08
CA PRO A 331 9.23 1.19 -19.59
C PRO A 331 10.44 0.70 -18.78
N SER A 332 10.51 -0.62 -18.56
CA SER A 332 11.52 -1.22 -17.67
C SER A 332 12.96 -1.05 -18.15
N ASP A 333 13.17 -0.74 -19.43
CA ASP A 333 14.46 -0.59 -20.10
C ASP A 333 14.82 0.87 -20.43
N GLU A 334 13.93 1.84 -20.20
CA GLU A 334 14.14 3.24 -20.55
C GLU A 334 14.55 4.12 -19.37
N MET A 335 15.86 4.19 -19.11
CA MET A 335 16.37 5.00 -18.01
C MET A 335 16.10 6.50 -18.08
N PRO A 336 16.12 7.14 -19.27
CA PRO A 336 15.69 8.54 -19.38
C PRO A 336 14.25 8.75 -18.91
N ALA A 337 13.35 7.77 -19.10
CA ALA A 337 11.97 7.87 -18.64
C ALA A 337 11.89 7.81 -17.11
N TRP A 338 12.60 6.87 -16.48
CA TRP A 338 12.66 6.78 -15.02
C TRP A 338 13.26 8.02 -14.39
N ASN A 339 14.37 8.51 -14.93
CA ASN A 339 15.04 9.69 -14.40
C ASN A 339 14.13 10.94 -14.49
N ARG A 340 13.44 11.13 -15.62
CA ARG A 340 12.42 12.19 -15.74
C ARG A 340 11.30 12.01 -14.73
N ALA A 341 10.77 10.80 -14.58
CA ALA A 341 9.68 10.52 -13.65
C ALA A 341 10.08 10.78 -12.19
N LEU A 342 11.30 10.45 -11.79
CA LEU A 342 11.81 10.73 -10.45
C LEU A 342 11.94 12.23 -10.18
N HIS A 343 12.45 13.02 -11.13
CA HIS A 343 12.51 14.48 -10.98
C HIS A 343 11.12 15.11 -10.92
N GLN A 344 10.22 14.68 -11.81
CA GLN A 344 8.83 15.14 -11.81
C GLN A 344 8.11 14.78 -10.50
N MET A 345 8.39 13.62 -9.90
CA MET A 345 7.85 13.24 -8.59
C MET A 345 8.32 14.21 -7.50
N LEU A 346 9.61 14.53 -7.45
CA LEU A 346 10.16 15.49 -6.48
C LEU A 346 9.54 16.88 -6.67
N GLU A 347 9.48 17.37 -7.90
CA GLU A 347 8.85 18.65 -8.23
C GLU A 347 7.37 18.67 -7.87
N ASN A 348 6.63 17.60 -8.17
CA ASN A 348 5.21 17.49 -7.85
C ASN A 348 4.96 17.55 -6.34
N ARG A 349 5.81 16.92 -5.52
CA ARG A 349 5.70 17.03 -4.06
C ARG A 349 5.87 18.47 -3.60
N VAL A 350 6.87 19.19 -4.12
CA VAL A 350 7.10 20.60 -3.80
C VAL A 350 5.89 21.45 -4.18
N ARG A 351 5.39 21.32 -5.42
CA ARG A 351 4.21 22.07 -5.89
C ARG A 351 2.96 21.77 -5.05
N LYS A 352 2.78 20.51 -4.64
CA LYS A 352 1.67 20.09 -3.77
C LYS A 352 1.80 20.66 -2.36
N ASP A 353 3.01 20.72 -1.80
CA ASP A 353 3.27 21.30 -0.48
C ASP A 353 3.11 22.84 -0.51
N GLU A 354 3.51 23.50 -1.60
CA GLU A 354 3.23 24.91 -1.85
C GLU A 354 1.72 25.18 -1.91
N LEU A 355 0.97 24.39 -2.68
CA LEU A 355 -0.49 24.47 -2.73
C LEU A 355 -1.11 24.23 -1.35
N ARG A 356 -0.61 23.24 -0.59
CA ARG A 356 -1.07 22.97 0.77
C ARG A 356 -0.85 24.17 1.69
N SER A 357 0.30 24.83 1.61
CA SER A 357 0.59 26.01 2.42
C SER A 357 -0.36 27.19 2.13
N ILE A 358 -0.82 27.31 0.88
CA ILE A 358 -1.81 28.29 0.45
C ILE A 358 -3.20 27.91 1.00
N VAL A 359 -3.57 26.63 0.88
CA VAL A 359 -4.85 26.08 1.37
C VAL A 359 -4.97 26.17 2.89
N GLU A 360 -3.90 25.91 3.64
CA GLU A 360 -3.92 25.97 5.12
C GLU A 360 -4.19 27.38 5.66
N ARG A 361 -3.88 28.41 4.89
CA ARG A 361 -4.23 29.80 5.22
C ARG A 361 -5.70 30.11 4.98
N MET A 362 -6.34 29.41 4.04
CA MET A 362 -7.77 29.58 3.73
C MET A 362 -8.58 28.61 4.59
N LYS A 363 -9.22 29.10 5.64
CA LYS A 363 -10.07 28.23 6.47
C LYS A 363 -11.51 28.27 5.98
N TRP A 364 -11.92 27.21 5.30
CA TRP A 364 -13.32 26.98 4.96
C TRP A 364 -14.04 26.26 6.09
N SER A 365 -15.22 26.78 6.43
CA SER A 365 -16.07 26.21 7.46
C SER A 365 -17.53 26.19 7.03
N LEU A 366 -18.26 25.21 7.54
CA LEU A 366 -19.71 25.14 7.41
C LEU A 366 -20.34 26.05 8.44
N ARG A 367 -21.10 27.04 7.96
CA ARG A 367 -21.80 28.02 8.81
C ARG A 367 -23.25 27.61 9.06
N ASP A 368 -23.95 27.15 8.02
CA ASP A 368 -25.35 26.75 8.13
C ASP A 368 -25.68 25.63 7.14
N LEU A 369 -26.72 24.86 7.45
CA LEU A 369 -27.27 23.86 6.56
C LEU A 369 -28.79 23.84 6.59
N SER A 370 -29.37 23.53 5.44
CA SER A 370 -30.80 23.23 5.32
C SER A 370 -31.00 22.03 4.40
N SER A 371 -32.16 21.39 4.49
CA SER A 371 -32.52 20.28 3.60
C SER A 371 -33.95 20.42 3.14
N GLU A 372 -34.15 20.50 1.83
CA GLU A 372 -35.48 20.61 1.20
C GLU A 372 -35.54 19.71 -0.03
N HIS A 373 -36.65 19.00 -0.24
CA HIS A 373 -36.90 18.22 -1.48
C HIS A 373 -35.76 17.26 -1.90
N HIS A 374 -35.14 16.55 -0.96
CA HIS A 374 -33.97 15.68 -1.19
C HIS A 374 -32.71 16.41 -1.67
N VAL A 375 -32.65 17.73 -1.46
CA VAL A 375 -31.48 18.57 -1.67
C VAL A 375 -30.98 19.05 -0.32
N LEU A 376 -29.69 18.87 -0.06
CA LEU A 376 -29.00 19.45 1.08
C LEU A 376 -28.33 20.74 0.62
N HIS A 377 -28.61 21.86 1.28
CA HIS A 377 -27.98 23.14 1.01
C HIS A 377 -26.99 23.42 2.13
N LEU A 378 -25.75 23.74 1.78
CA LEU A 378 -24.70 24.10 2.71
C LEU A 378 -24.25 25.54 2.43
N GLN A 379 -24.24 26.36 3.48
CA GLN A 379 -23.66 27.70 3.46
C GLN A 379 -22.25 27.62 4.03
N LEU A 380 -21.28 27.94 3.19
CA LEU A 380 -19.88 27.96 3.57
C LEU A 380 -19.44 29.38 3.95
N GLU A 381 -18.41 29.45 4.78
CA GLU A 381 -17.70 30.66 5.14
C GLU A 381 -16.19 30.42 5.02
N VAL A 382 -15.48 31.39 4.43
CA VAL A 382 -14.02 31.38 4.34
C VAL A 382 -13.45 32.47 5.23
N LYS A 383 -12.49 32.11 6.07
CA LYS A 383 -11.70 33.06 6.86
C LYS A 383 -10.39 33.31 6.12
N ASP A 384 -10.11 34.60 5.90
CA ASP A 384 -9.05 35.18 5.06
C ASP A 384 -9.32 35.17 3.53
N GLU A 385 -9.05 36.32 2.89
CA GLU A 385 -9.21 36.53 1.45
C GLU A 385 -7.96 36.12 0.67
N MET A 386 -8.17 35.51 -0.50
CA MET A 386 -7.09 35.19 -1.45
C MET A 386 -6.56 36.45 -2.13
N SER A 387 -5.25 36.69 -2.04
CA SER A 387 -4.58 37.71 -2.85
C SER A 387 -3.75 37.14 -4.02
N GLN A 388 -3.68 35.81 -4.23
CA GLN A 388 -2.65 35.22 -5.11
C GLN A 388 -3.01 33.97 -5.96
N ALA A 389 -4.25 33.48 -6.02
CA ALA A 389 -4.53 32.23 -6.74
C ALA A 389 -5.59 32.36 -7.86
N ASP A 390 -5.30 33.15 -8.88
CA ASP A 390 -6.14 33.26 -10.10
C ASP A 390 -6.18 31.96 -10.95
N HIS A 391 -5.42 30.92 -10.57
CA HIS A 391 -5.26 29.67 -11.31
C HIS A 391 -5.66 28.41 -10.52
N VAL A 392 -6.43 28.54 -9.43
CA VAL A 392 -6.88 27.40 -8.63
C VAL A 392 -8.40 27.25 -8.71
N LYS A 393 -8.85 26.10 -9.20
CA LYS A 393 -10.27 25.71 -9.16
C LYS A 393 -10.60 25.20 -7.77
N ILE A 394 -11.63 25.79 -7.15
CA ILE A 394 -12.13 25.38 -5.84
C ILE A 394 -13.48 24.68 -6.02
N ASP A 395 -13.51 23.40 -5.70
CA ASP A 395 -14.71 22.58 -5.71
C ASP A 395 -15.04 22.11 -4.29
N PHE A 396 -16.31 21.85 -4.03
CA PHE A 396 -16.76 21.09 -2.88
C PHE A 396 -16.96 19.64 -3.29
N ALA A 397 -16.44 18.69 -2.52
CA ALA A 397 -16.53 17.26 -2.85
C ALA A 397 -16.83 16.40 -1.61
N GLY A 398 -17.64 15.35 -1.80
CA GLY A 398 -17.98 14.34 -0.81
C GLY A 398 -17.41 12.99 -1.20
N TYR A 399 -16.64 12.38 -0.31
CA TYR A 399 -15.96 11.11 -0.54
C TYR A 399 -16.43 10.03 0.43
N ASP A 400 -16.48 8.79 -0.04
CA ASP A 400 -16.68 7.63 0.83
C ASP A 400 -15.54 7.53 1.85
N ARG A 401 -15.88 7.45 3.14
CA ARG A 401 -14.89 7.40 4.23
C ARG A 401 -13.95 6.18 4.15
N VAL A 402 -14.48 5.03 3.72
CA VAL A 402 -13.80 3.73 3.79
C VAL A 402 -12.85 3.56 2.62
N ASN A 403 -13.32 3.80 1.39
CA ASN A 403 -12.59 3.53 0.15
C ASN A 403 -12.12 4.80 -0.59
N GLY A 404 -12.52 6.00 -0.14
CA GLY A 404 -12.11 7.28 -0.69
C GLY A 404 -12.75 7.64 -2.04
N ALA A 405 -13.74 6.87 -2.53
CA ALA A 405 -14.38 7.17 -3.81
C ALA A 405 -15.14 8.49 -3.76
N GLU A 406 -15.05 9.29 -4.83
CA GLU A 406 -15.88 10.48 -4.97
C GLU A 406 -17.34 10.06 -5.17
N ILE A 407 -18.20 10.52 -4.26
CA ILE A 407 -19.64 10.29 -4.32
C ILE A 407 -20.33 11.44 -5.06
N ILE A 408 -19.85 12.66 -4.83
CA ILE A 408 -20.40 13.89 -5.38
C ILE A 408 -19.34 15.00 -5.39
N SER A 409 -19.37 15.86 -6.40
CA SER A 409 -18.63 17.12 -6.42
C SER A 409 -19.42 18.23 -7.10
N GLN A 410 -19.19 19.47 -6.68
CA GLN A 410 -19.81 20.67 -7.24
C GLN A 410 -18.86 21.86 -7.08
N THR A 411 -18.76 22.72 -8.09
CA THR A 411 -18.02 23.99 -7.98
C THR A 411 -18.74 24.92 -7.01
N ILE A 412 -17.98 25.58 -6.13
CA ILE A 412 -18.53 26.54 -5.17
C ILE A 412 -18.93 27.80 -5.93
N ASP A 413 -20.15 28.29 -5.71
CA ASP A 413 -20.63 29.51 -6.35
C ASP A 413 -20.09 30.79 -5.68
N GLU A 414 -20.33 31.94 -6.31
CA GLU A 414 -19.91 33.26 -5.81
C GLU A 414 -20.52 33.62 -4.45
N ASN A 415 -21.59 32.96 -4.03
CA ASN A 415 -22.26 33.16 -2.74
C ASN A 415 -21.79 32.17 -1.66
N HIS A 416 -20.77 31.36 -1.96
CA HIS A 416 -20.27 30.28 -1.10
C HIS A 416 -21.37 29.29 -0.70
N GLN A 417 -22.34 29.07 -1.58
CA GLN A 417 -23.41 28.11 -1.41
C GLN A 417 -23.17 26.87 -2.27
N VAL A 418 -23.54 25.72 -1.72
CA VAL A 418 -23.47 24.45 -2.45
C VAL A 418 -24.72 23.64 -2.16
N SER A 419 -25.27 23.00 -3.20
CA SER A 419 -26.58 22.34 -3.15
C SER A 419 -26.50 20.92 -3.69
N PHE A 420 -26.67 19.95 -2.80
CA PHE A 420 -26.45 18.53 -3.08
C PHE A 420 -27.77 17.82 -3.29
N PRO A 421 -28.10 17.38 -4.51
CA PRO A 421 -29.30 16.61 -4.74
C PRO A 421 -29.06 15.15 -4.30
N ILE A 422 -29.15 14.91 -2.99
CA ILE A 422 -28.97 13.58 -2.36
C ILE A 422 -29.95 12.54 -2.95
N GLY A 423 -31.13 12.99 -3.39
CA GLY A 423 -32.12 12.17 -4.08
C GLY A 423 -31.77 11.79 -5.54
N HIS A 424 -30.74 12.39 -6.13
CA HIS A 424 -30.43 12.23 -7.56
C HIS A 424 -29.95 10.82 -7.88
N PHE A 425 -30.39 10.30 -9.04
CA PHE A 425 -30.09 8.94 -9.49
C PHE A 425 -28.60 8.63 -9.51
N GLN A 426 -27.77 9.57 -9.99
CA GLN A 426 -26.32 9.36 -10.07
C GLN A 426 -25.67 9.25 -8.68
N THR A 427 -26.09 10.07 -7.72
CA THR A 427 -25.57 10.05 -6.35
C THR A 427 -25.97 8.76 -5.65
N LYS A 428 -27.24 8.32 -5.81
CA LYS A 428 -27.71 7.03 -5.29
C LYS A 428 -26.94 5.86 -5.89
N LYS A 429 -26.73 5.88 -7.21
CA LYS A 429 -25.93 4.88 -7.91
C LYS A 429 -24.49 4.81 -7.38
N ASN A 430 -23.84 5.96 -7.16
CA ASN A 430 -22.48 6.01 -6.60
C ASN A 430 -22.42 5.47 -5.16
N ILE A 431 -23.42 5.77 -4.33
CA ILE A 431 -23.54 5.26 -2.97
C ILE A 431 -23.72 3.73 -2.96
N GLU A 432 -24.61 3.21 -3.80
CA GLU A 432 -24.88 1.78 -3.91
C GLU A 432 -23.66 1.01 -4.44
N LEU A 433 -23.02 1.52 -5.50
CA LEU A 433 -21.81 0.92 -6.09
C LEU A 433 -20.65 0.81 -5.11
N ASN A 434 -20.51 1.77 -4.20
CA ASN A 434 -19.41 1.83 -3.24
C ASN A 434 -19.77 1.27 -1.85
N GLU A 435 -21.01 0.78 -1.67
CA GLU A 435 -21.56 0.37 -0.37
C GLU A 435 -21.40 1.45 0.72
N THR A 436 -21.56 2.71 0.32
CA THR A 436 -21.19 3.86 1.14
C THR A 436 -22.10 4.02 2.35
N LYS A 437 -21.49 4.01 3.53
CA LYS A 437 -22.18 4.27 4.82
C LYS A 437 -21.98 5.70 5.32
N TYR A 438 -20.83 6.28 5.02
CA TYR A 438 -20.41 7.59 5.51
C TYR A 438 -19.72 8.36 4.41
N VAL A 439 -20.19 9.59 4.18
CA VAL A 439 -19.58 10.54 3.26
C VAL A 439 -18.90 11.64 4.08
N ASP A 440 -17.65 11.87 3.72
CA ASP A 440 -16.76 12.84 4.31
C ASP A 440 -16.58 13.98 3.29
N PHE A 441 -16.93 15.22 3.67
CA PHE A 441 -16.86 16.40 2.79
C PHE A 441 -15.60 17.25 2.91
N TYR A 442 -15.08 17.69 1.77
CA TYR A 442 -13.85 18.44 1.64
C TYR A 442 -14.02 19.61 0.68
N ILE A 443 -13.23 20.65 0.90
CA ILE A 443 -12.91 21.64 -0.13
C ILE A 443 -11.72 21.12 -0.92
N ARG A 444 -11.89 20.96 -2.22
CA ARG A 444 -10.89 20.47 -3.17
C ARG A 444 -10.33 21.65 -3.94
N PHE A 445 -9.02 21.82 -3.83
CA PHE A 445 -8.25 22.82 -4.58
C PHE A 445 -7.51 22.10 -5.69
N LYS A 446 -7.73 22.51 -6.95
CA LYS A 446 -7.12 21.89 -8.12
C LYS A 446 -6.45 22.93 -9.02
N THR A 447 -5.21 22.70 -9.42
CA THR A 447 -4.50 23.53 -10.40
C THR A 447 -4.71 23.01 -11.82
N GLU A 448 -4.35 23.83 -12.82
CA GLU A 448 -4.32 23.41 -14.23
C GLU A 448 -3.38 22.22 -14.47
N GLU A 449 -2.31 22.11 -13.68
CA GLU A 449 -1.32 21.01 -13.72
C GLU A 449 -1.79 19.75 -12.99
N LEU A 450 -3.09 19.65 -12.68
CA LEU A 450 -3.70 18.52 -11.96
C LEU A 450 -3.16 18.30 -10.53
N GLN A 451 -2.50 19.30 -9.93
CA GLN A 451 -2.18 19.24 -8.49
C GLN A 451 -3.48 19.38 -7.71
N GLU A 452 -3.63 18.56 -6.68
CA GLU A 452 -4.85 18.52 -5.88
C GLU A 452 -4.51 18.46 -4.38
N VAL A 453 -5.22 19.29 -3.59
CA VAL A 453 -5.18 19.29 -2.13
C VAL A 453 -6.61 19.32 -1.59
N LEU A 454 -6.88 18.45 -0.61
CA LEU A 454 -8.18 18.37 0.07
C LEU A 454 -8.10 18.98 1.46
N GLN A 455 -8.99 19.93 1.77
CA GLN A 455 -9.20 20.46 3.11
C GLN A 455 -10.49 19.89 3.69
N ARG A 456 -10.42 19.24 4.85
CA ARG A 456 -11.59 18.68 5.55
C ARG A 456 -12.53 19.83 5.93
N LEU A 457 -13.83 19.72 5.63
CA LEU A 457 -14.78 20.76 5.99
C LEU A 457 -15.00 20.80 7.51
N GLU A 458 -14.54 21.86 8.15
CA GLU A 458 -14.79 22.13 9.57
C GLU A 458 -16.22 22.67 9.78
N VAL A 459 -16.78 22.48 10.96
CA VAL A 459 -18.05 23.08 11.38
C VAL A 459 -17.73 24.22 12.34
N GLU A 460 -18.25 25.42 12.06
CA GLU A 460 -18.09 26.53 12.99
C GLU A 460 -19.08 26.39 14.15
N GLY A 461 -18.55 26.16 15.35
CA GLY A 461 -19.36 25.93 16.56
C GLY A 461 -19.93 24.51 16.66
N GLU A 462 -21.09 24.38 17.32
CA GLU A 462 -21.89 23.16 17.29
C GLU A 462 -22.88 23.26 16.12
N LEU A 463 -23.02 22.18 15.34
CA LEU A 463 -24.10 22.05 14.36
C LEU A 463 -25.45 22.28 15.05
N LEU A 464 -26.02 23.48 14.86
CA LEU A 464 -27.28 23.90 15.49
C LEU A 464 -28.47 22.99 15.12
N THR A 465 -28.31 22.17 14.09
CA THR A 465 -29.30 21.21 13.61
C THR A 465 -28.89 19.77 13.88
N ASN A 466 -29.02 19.32 15.14
CA ASN A 466 -29.29 17.91 15.47
C ASN A 466 -30.67 17.43 14.93
N LYS A 467 -31.25 18.11 13.93
CA LYS A 467 -32.52 17.73 13.33
C LYS A 467 -32.26 16.77 12.18
N PRO A 468 -32.78 15.54 12.24
CA PRO A 468 -32.57 14.57 11.17
C PRO A 468 -33.24 15.09 9.89
N SER A 469 -32.46 15.33 8.84
CA SER A 469 -32.98 15.39 7.47
C SER A 469 -33.47 13.98 7.11
N SER A 470 -34.64 13.58 7.62
CA SER A 470 -35.03 12.18 7.84
C SER A 470 -35.28 11.32 6.59
N ILE A 471 -34.94 11.81 5.40
CA ILE A 471 -35.39 11.23 4.14
C ILE A 471 -34.33 10.30 3.51
N ASP A 472 -33.06 10.70 3.38
CA ASP A 472 -32.01 9.86 2.75
C ASP A 472 -30.71 9.69 3.58
N GLY A 473 -30.62 10.29 4.78
CA GLY A 473 -29.46 10.16 5.68
C GLY A 473 -29.40 11.29 6.71
N TRP A 474 -28.37 11.34 7.56
CA TRP A 474 -28.24 12.38 8.60
C TRP A 474 -26.85 13.01 8.61
N SER A 475 -26.84 14.33 8.60
CA SER A 475 -25.67 15.19 8.79
C SER A 475 -25.21 15.16 10.24
N TYR A 476 -23.89 15.16 10.48
CA TYR A 476 -23.35 15.16 11.83
C TYR A 476 -21.93 15.75 11.89
N GLN A 477 -21.56 16.21 13.08
CA GLN A 477 -20.20 16.62 13.42
C GLN A 477 -19.40 15.42 13.93
N THR A 478 -18.20 15.21 13.39
CA THR A 478 -17.26 14.23 13.92
C THR A 478 -16.65 14.71 15.25
N LYS A 479 -16.01 13.81 16.00
CA LYS A 479 -15.27 14.17 17.23
C LYS A 479 -14.17 15.22 17.02
N GLN A 480 -13.68 15.35 15.80
CA GLN A 480 -12.65 16.32 15.41
C GLN A 480 -13.24 17.65 14.93
N GLY A 481 -14.56 17.85 15.04
CA GLY A 481 -15.23 19.09 14.61
C GLY A 481 -15.60 19.14 13.12
N ASN A 482 -15.30 18.09 12.34
CA ASN A 482 -15.55 18.08 10.89
C ASN A 482 -16.96 17.66 10.49
N TYR A 483 -17.43 18.13 9.35
CA TYR A 483 -18.73 17.79 8.77
C TYR A 483 -18.71 16.44 8.02
N SER A 484 -19.71 15.62 8.29
CA SER A 484 -19.93 14.34 7.60
C SER A 484 -21.43 14.05 7.45
N TRP A 485 -21.75 13.14 6.53
CA TRP A 485 -23.09 12.64 6.32
C TRP A 485 -23.10 11.11 6.43
N LYS A 486 -24.07 10.55 7.16
CA LYS A 486 -24.27 9.11 7.22
C LYS A 486 -25.50 8.76 6.38
N VAL A 487 -25.28 7.88 5.41
CA VAL A 487 -26.29 7.37 4.48
C VAL A 487 -27.27 6.48 5.26
N LYS A 488 -28.56 6.51 4.88
CA LYS A 488 -29.62 5.73 5.52
C LYS A 488 -29.70 4.29 5.01
#